data_AF-A0A9P3AVN8-F1
#
_entry.id   AF-A0A9P3AVN8-F1
#
_cell.length_a   1.000
_cell.length_b   1.000
_cell.length_c   1.000
_cell.angle_alpha   90.00
_cell.angle_beta   90.00
_cell.angle_gamma   90.00
#
_symmetry.space_group_name_H-M   'P 1'
#
loop_
_entity.id
_entity.type
_entity.pdbx_description
1 polymer ?
#
loop_
_entity_poly.entity_id
_entity_poly.type
_entity_poly.pdbx_seq_one_letter_code
_entity_poly.pdbx_strand_id
1 'polypeptide(L)'
;MYPRGFPKKVIEEFEKQIGAKIIGNCSASGTEIIKRFGSEHLKTGCPIIYTSAYSVFQIAVHEETFGLDRLYKICEIARNILCGGGGRVTARPFIGTDGSYQKDGKHERLFFNSG
;
A
#
# COMPACT_ATOMS: atom_id res chain seq x y z
N MET A 1 1.19 14.69 8.78
CA MET A 1 2.04 13.55 9.18
C MET A 1 1.20 12.58 10.00
N TYR A 2 1.24 11.28 9.70
CA TYR A 2 0.49 10.22 10.39
C TYR A 2 1.47 9.30 11.17
N PRO A 3 2.03 9.75 12.30
CA PRO A 3 3.07 8.99 13.01
C PRO A 3 2.59 7.63 13.54
N ARG A 4 1.27 7.45 13.69
CA ARG A 4 0.63 6.21 14.14
C ARG A 4 -0.15 5.49 13.03
N GLY A 5 0.10 5.80 11.76
CA GLY A 5 -0.67 5.29 10.62
C GLY A 5 -1.97 6.06 10.38
N PHE A 6 -2.74 5.59 9.40
CA PHE A 6 -4.02 6.19 9.01
C PHE A 6 -5.11 5.91 10.06
N PRO A 7 -6.11 6.81 10.20
CA PRO A 7 -7.23 6.61 11.11
C PRO A 7 -7.96 5.29 10.85
N LYS A 8 -8.41 4.62 11.92
CA LYS A 8 -9.11 3.32 11.85
C LYS A 8 -10.25 3.31 10.82
N LYS A 9 -11.06 4.38 10.79
CA LYS A 9 -12.18 4.53 9.85
C LYS A 9 -11.75 4.49 8.37
N VAL A 10 -10.58 5.03 8.04
CA VAL A 10 -10.02 4.99 6.67
C VAL A 10 -9.63 3.57 6.31
N ILE A 11 -8.97 2.87 7.23
CA ILE A 11 -8.55 1.48 7.02
C ILE A 11 -9.74 0.53 6.92
N GLU A 12 -10.72 0.66 7.82
CA GLU A 12 -11.92 -0.18 7.81
C GLU A 12 -12.73 0.00 6.52
N GLU A 13 -12.89 1.23 6.04
CA GLU A 13 -13.55 1.50 4.75
C GLU A 13 -12.75 0.93 3.57
N PHE A 14 -11.41 1.05 3.61
CA PHE A 14 -10.55 0.50 2.58
C PHE A 14 -10.63 -1.03 2.52
N GLU A 15 -10.49 -1.71 3.67
CA GLU A 15 -10.64 -3.18 3.78
C GLU A 15 -11.99 -3.66 3.24
N LYS A 16 -13.07 -2.94 3.59
CA LYS A 16 -14.42 -3.23 3.12
C LYS A 16 -14.52 -3.14 1.60
N GLN A 17 -13.98 -2.11 0.97
CA GLN A 17 -14.07 -1.93 -0.49
C GLN A 17 -13.17 -2.89 -1.28
N ILE A 18 -12.02 -3.29 -0.74
CA ILE A 18 -11.13 -4.25 -1.42
C ILE A 18 -11.49 -5.72 -1.14
N GLY A 19 -12.36 -5.97 -0.16
CA GLY A 19 -12.77 -7.32 0.25
C GLY A 19 -11.63 -8.13 0.89
N ALA A 20 -10.66 -7.46 1.52
CA ALA A 20 -9.48 -8.09 2.11
C ALA A 20 -8.98 -7.29 3.31
N LYS A 21 -8.31 -7.96 4.24
CA LYS A 21 -7.60 -7.31 5.34
C LYS A 21 -6.31 -6.67 4.86
N ILE A 22 -5.75 -5.76 5.65
CA ILE A 22 -4.43 -5.17 5.42
C ILE A 22 -3.40 -5.64 6.43
N ILE A 23 -2.13 -5.48 6.06
CA ILE A 23 -0.98 -5.64 6.96
C ILE A 23 -0.35 -4.27 7.20
N GLY A 24 0.13 -4.02 8.42
CA GLY A 24 0.87 -2.80 8.77
C GLY A 24 -0.01 -1.68 9.31
N ASN A 25 -0.30 -0.67 8.49
CA ASN A 25 -0.80 0.65 8.87
C ASN A 25 0.13 1.38 9.87
N CYS A 26 1.40 1.54 9.49
CA CYS A 26 2.42 2.21 10.30
C CYS A 26 3.30 3.15 9.47
N SER A 27 4.16 3.93 10.14
CA SER A 27 5.20 4.72 9.48
C SER A 27 6.46 3.88 9.29
N ALA A 28 6.92 3.73 8.05
CA ALA A 28 8.14 3.00 7.72
C ALA A 28 8.72 3.43 6.36
N SER A 29 9.97 3.06 6.08
CA SER A 29 10.51 3.16 4.72
C SER A 29 10.01 2.02 3.83
N GLY A 30 10.02 2.21 2.51
CA GLY A 30 9.61 1.18 1.56
C GLY A 30 10.47 -0.10 1.63
N THR A 31 11.77 0.03 1.94
CA THR A 31 12.66 -1.13 2.09
C THR A 31 12.39 -1.88 3.40
N GLU A 32 12.15 -1.15 4.48
CA GLU A 32 11.86 -1.73 5.79
C GLU A 32 10.52 -2.48 5.79
N ILE A 33 9.47 -1.89 5.21
CA ILE A 33 8.12 -2.44 5.26
C ILE A 33 8.01 -3.77 4.49
N ILE A 34 8.66 -3.88 3.31
CA ILE A 34 8.66 -5.11 2.52
C ILE A 34 9.53 -6.20 3.18
N LYS A 35 10.64 -5.81 3.83
CA LYS A 35 11.46 -6.75 4.60
C LYS A 35 10.68 -7.33 5.80
N ARG A 36 9.88 -6.49 6.47
CA ARG A 36 9.12 -6.88 7.65
C ARG A 36 7.86 -7.69 7.32
N PHE A 37 7.13 -7.31 6.27
CA PHE A 37 5.78 -7.83 6.01
C PHE A 37 5.64 -8.56 4.66
N GLY A 38 6.68 -8.61 3.82
CA GLY A 38 6.62 -9.26 2.51
C GLY A 38 6.21 -10.73 2.60
N SER A 39 6.75 -11.46 3.57
CA SER A 39 6.45 -12.90 3.74
C SER A 39 5.05 -13.15 4.31
N GLU A 40 4.52 -12.22 5.10
CA GLU A 40 3.12 -12.27 5.55
C GLU A 40 2.16 -11.93 4.41
N HIS A 41 2.51 -10.95 3.57
CA HIS A 41 1.78 -10.63 2.35
C HIS A 41 1.70 -11.82 1.39
N LEU A 42 2.83 -12.50 1.13
CA LEU A 42 2.84 -13.70 0.27
C LEU A 42 1.97 -14.83 0.84
N LYS A 43 1.92 -15.01 2.17
CA LYS A 43 1.12 -16.05 2.82
C LYS A 43 -0.37 -15.76 2.81
N THR A 44 -0.77 -14.49 2.94
CA THR A 44 -2.17 -14.09 3.17
C THR A 44 -2.84 -13.47 1.94
N GLY A 45 -2.06 -12.96 0.99
CA GLY A 45 -2.53 -12.12 -0.11
C GLY A 45 -3.00 -10.72 0.32
N CYS A 46 -2.84 -10.34 1.59
CA CYS A 46 -3.29 -9.05 2.12
C CYS A 46 -2.30 -7.92 1.75
N PRO A 47 -2.73 -6.79 1.17
CA PRO A 47 -1.81 -5.71 0.81
C PRO A 47 -1.21 -5.04 2.05
N ILE A 48 0.03 -4.55 1.91
CA ILE A 48 0.75 -3.88 2.98
C ILE A 48 0.50 -2.37 2.87
N ILE A 49 -0.08 -1.78 3.91
CA ILE A 49 -0.35 -0.34 3.98
C ILE A 49 0.65 0.35 4.90
N TYR A 50 1.26 1.43 4.44
CA TYR A 50 2.17 2.23 5.24
C TYR A 50 2.18 3.70 4.82
N THR A 51 2.68 4.54 5.71
CA THR A 51 2.94 5.96 5.44
C THR A 51 4.42 6.24 5.62
N SER A 52 4.89 7.37 5.08
CA SER A 52 6.21 7.92 5.39
C SER A 52 6.06 9.32 5.98
N ALA A 53 7.16 10.09 6.11
CA ALA A 53 7.19 11.42 6.73
C ALA A 53 6.18 12.43 6.13
N TYR A 54 5.64 12.16 4.94
CA TYR A 54 4.60 12.93 4.28
C TYR A 54 3.27 12.16 4.26
N SER A 55 2.13 12.86 4.25
CA SER A 55 0.77 12.28 4.22
C SER A 55 0.49 11.52 2.91
N VAL A 56 1.13 10.36 2.75
CA VAL A 56 1.09 9.52 1.54
C VAL A 56 0.60 8.14 1.96
N PHE A 57 -0.47 7.67 1.32
CA PHE A 57 -1.00 6.33 1.49
C PHE A 57 -0.29 5.40 0.51
N GLN A 58 0.61 4.57 1.04
CA GLN A 58 1.45 3.69 0.22
C GLN A 58 0.95 2.26 0.32
N ILE A 59 0.87 1.59 -0.82
CA ILE A 59 0.37 0.22 -0.94
C ILE A 59 1.49 -0.63 -1.53
N ALA A 60 2.06 -1.54 -0.73
CA ALA A 60 3.07 -2.48 -1.18
C ALA A 60 2.50 -3.89 -1.35
N VAL A 61 2.80 -4.51 -2.48
CA VAL A 61 2.40 -5.88 -2.85
C VAL A 61 3.47 -6.54 -3.70
N HIS A 62 3.55 -7.86 -3.63
CA HIS A 62 4.43 -8.64 -4.50
C HIS A 62 3.82 -8.76 -5.89
N GLU A 63 4.54 -8.32 -6.91
CA GLU A 63 4.00 -8.14 -8.27
C GLU A 63 3.44 -9.44 -8.85
N GLU A 64 4.22 -10.52 -8.79
CA GLU A 64 3.88 -11.79 -9.45
C GLU A 64 2.68 -12.49 -8.80
N THR A 65 2.49 -12.31 -7.50
CA THR A 65 1.44 -13.02 -6.75
C THR A 65 0.18 -12.18 -6.57
N PHE A 66 0.29 -10.85 -6.56
CA PHE A 66 -0.86 -9.95 -6.37
C PHE A 66 -1.41 -9.41 -7.69
N GLY A 67 -0.52 -9.16 -8.67
CA GLY A 67 -0.85 -8.59 -9.97
C GLY A 67 -0.95 -7.05 -9.98
N LEU A 68 -0.36 -6.42 -11.00
CA LEU A 68 -0.35 -4.96 -11.17
C LEU A 68 -1.75 -4.36 -11.37
N ASP A 69 -2.60 -5.00 -12.16
CA ASP A 69 -3.96 -4.51 -12.41
C ASP A 69 -4.77 -4.44 -11.11
N ARG A 70 -4.63 -5.44 -10.26
CA ARG A 70 -5.26 -5.47 -8.94
C ARG A 70 -4.68 -4.39 -8.03
N LEU A 71 -3.36 -4.22 -8.02
CA LEU A 71 -2.69 -3.15 -7.28
C LEU A 71 -3.23 -1.77 -7.67
N TYR A 72 -3.30 -1.47 -8.96
CA TYR A 72 -3.78 -0.19 -9.44
C TYR A 72 -5.26 0.03 -9.12
N LYS A 73 -6.10 -1.01 -9.24
CA LYS A 73 -7.50 -0.95 -8.84
C LYS A 73 -7.67 -0.59 -7.36
N ILE A 74 -6.90 -1.19 -6.46
CA ILE A 74 -6.97 -0.84 -5.02
C ILE A 74 -6.37 0.53 -4.72
N CYS A 75 -5.40 1.01 -5.51
CA CYS A 75 -4.92 2.39 -5.40
C CYS A 75 -6.01 3.40 -5.76
N GLU A 76 -6.80 3.16 -6.80
CA GLU A 76 -7.95 4.02 -7.15
C GLU A 76 -9.02 4.03 -6.05
N ILE A 77 -9.30 2.87 -5.44
CA ILE A 77 -10.20 2.76 -4.28
C ILE A 77 -9.68 3.60 -3.10
N ALA A 78 -8.40 3.42 -2.73
CA ALA A 78 -7.78 4.21 -1.68
C ALA A 78 -7.82 5.71 -2.00
N ARG A 79 -7.63 6.08 -3.28
CA ARG A 79 -7.70 7.47 -3.72
C ARG A 79 -9.10 8.04 -3.47
N ASN A 80 -10.15 7.33 -3.87
CA ASN A 80 -11.53 7.76 -3.67
C ASN A 80 -11.89 7.94 -2.19
N ILE A 81 -11.43 7.04 -1.31
CA ILE A 81 -11.65 7.16 0.14
C ILE A 81 -10.96 8.40 0.72
N LEU A 82 -9.80 8.76 0.17
CA LEU A 82 -9.00 9.90 0.62
C LEU A 82 -9.37 11.22 -0.10
N CYS A 83 -10.43 11.24 -0.91
CA CYS A 83 -10.91 12.46 -1.57
C CYS A 83 -11.43 13.46 -0.52
N GLY A 84 -10.81 14.64 -0.46
CA GLY A 84 -11.12 15.71 0.51
C GLY A 84 -9.95 16.08 1.45
N GLY A 85 -8.98 15.19 1.64
CA GLY A 85 -7.86 15.41 2.58
C GLY A 85 -6.48 15.66 1.94
N GLY A 86 -6.39 15.77 0.61
CA GLY A 86 -5.11 15.98 -0.10
C GLY A 86 -4.11 14.81 -0.03
N GLY A 87 -4.55 13.62 0.39
CA GLY A 87 -3.68 12.45 0.54
C GLY A 87 -3.26 11.87 -0.82
N ARG A 88 -1.95 11.83 -1.09
CA ARG A 88 -1.38 11.16 -2.26
C ARG A 88 -1.41 9.65 -2.05
N VAL A 89 -1.82 8.87 -3.06
CA VAL A 89 -1.71 7.41 -3.04
C VAL A 89 -0.52 6.97 -3.91
N THR A 90 0.23 5.95 -3.50
CA THR A 90 1.37 5.42 -4.26
C THR A 90 1.34 3.90 -4.29
N ALA A 91 1.32 3.34 -5.51
CA ALA A 91 1.54 1.92 -5.77
C ALA A 91 3.03 1.60 -5.62
N ARG A 92 3.37 0.60 -4.81
CA ARG A 92 4.74 0.19 -4.49
C ARG A 92 4.92 -1.31 -4.73
N PRO A 93 4.93 -1.77 -6.00
CA PRO A 93 5.21 -3.17 -6.28
C PRO A 93 6.61 -3.54 -5.78
N PHE A 94 6.76 -4.79 -5.37
CA PHE A 94 8.05 -5.38 -5.04
C PHE A 94 8.15 -6.79 -5.62
N ILE A 95 9.38 -7.26 -5.77
CA ILE A 95 9.73 -8.58 -6.30
C ILE A 95 10.71 -9.29 -5.36
N GLY A 96 11.01 -10.55 -5.67
CA GLY A 96 11.97 -11.37 -4.93
C GLY A 96 11.31 -12.29 -3.90
N THR A 97 12.13 -13.02 -3.17
CA THR A 97 11.69 -14.08 -2.27
C THR A 97 11.96 -13.75 -0.81
N ASP A 98 11.47 -14.59 0.11
CA ASP A 98 11.67 -14.43 1.56
C ASP A 98 13.15 -14.15 1.89
N GLY A 99 13.41 -13.07 2.61
CA GLY A 99 14.76 -12.59 2.95
C GLY A 99 15.49 -11.78 1.86
N SER A 100 14.94 -11.62 0.65
CA SER A 100 15.54 -10.84 -0.45
C SER A 100 14.52 -10.06 -1.29
N TYR A 101 13.56 -9.39 -0.64
CA TYR A 101 12.63 -8.50 -1.33
C TYR A 101 13.29 -7.20 -1.80
N GLN A 102 12.91 -6.76 -2.99
CA GLN A 102 13.37 -5.52 -3.59
C GLN A 102 12.19 -4.73 -4.15
N LYS A 103 12.21 -3.40 -3.96
CA LYS A 103 11.21 -2.53 -4.59
C LYS A 103 11.34 -2.63 -6.10
N ASP A 104 10.21 -2.72 -6.79
CA ASP A 104 10.20 -2.50 -8.23
C ASP A 104 9.84 -1.03 -8.53
N GLY A 105 10.85 -0.27 -8.95
CA GLY A 105 10.67 1.13 -9.31
C GLY A 105 10.02 1.34 -10.69
N LYS A 106 9.99 0.30 -11.54
CA LYS A 106 9.49 0.42 -12.91
C LYS A 106 7.98 0.54 -12.96
N HIS A 107 7.27 -0.22 -12.12
CA HIS A 107 5.81 -0.22 -12.07
C HIS A 107 5.23 0.62 -10.92
N GLU A 108 6.07 1.40 -10.25
CA GLU A 108 5.63 2.39 -9.27
C GLU A 108 4.77 3.47 -9.93
N ARG A 109 3.64 3.79 -9.29
CA ARG A 109 2.69 4.76 -9.83
C ARG A 109 2.10 5.64 -8.73
N LEU A 110 2.01 6.94 -9.03
CA LEU A 110 1.32 7.92 -8.19
C LEU A 110 -0.13 8.08 -8.67
N PHE A 111 -1.03 8.21 -7.70
CA PHE A 111 -2.44 8.50 -7.93
C PHE A 111 -2.78 9.82 -7.23
N PHE A 112 -3.21 10.79 -8.04
CA PHE A 112 -3.53 12.16 -7.65
C PHE A 112 -4.96 12.51 -8.09
N ASN A 113 -5.54 13.57 -7.53
CA ASN A 113 -6.76 14.12 -8.13
C ASN A 113 -6.43 14.67 -9.51
N SER A 114 -7.04 14.10 -10.54
CA SER A 114 -7.32 14.86 -11.75
C SER A 114 -8.25 16.00 -11.32
N GLY A 115 -7.76 17.24 -11.45
CA GLY A 115 -8.58 18.43 -11.23
C GLY A 115 -9.73 18.51 -12.22
#